data_AF-A0A2S7EI55-F1
#
_entry.id   AF-A0A2S7EI55-F1
#
_cell.length_a   1.000
_cell.length_b   1.000
_cell.length_c   1.000
_cell.angle_alpha   90.00
_cell.angle_beta   90.00
_cell.angle_gamma   90.00
#
_symmetry.space_group_name_H-M   'P 1'
#
loop_
_entity.id
_entity.type
_entity.pdbx_description
1 polymer ?
#
loop_
_entity_poly.entity_id
_entity_poly.type
_entity_poly.pdbx_seq_one_letter_code
_entity_poly.pdbx_strand_id
1 'polypeptide(L)'
;MSDLMSVILACSIGVHPQTVQAIIKHESGGNPYAINNQVRSFYPTRFDDAQRIAVEQVRAGRSTDIGLMQINSQHLTKFGVTPVDLLDSCVNIRIGTFILARNYAQTWAKYRAEKPALLGALSTYNTGNESRGLSNGYVSWVSQAAGVAVNFPASGKVSGRWSTKAQANAVPVMSPAAAPTGFTGTGPKAAQPRPR
;
A
#
# COMPACT_ATOMS: atom_id res chain seq x y z
N MET A 1 16.50 -13.22 0.24
CA MET A 1 15.59 -12.50 -0.69
C MET A 1 14.21 -13.17 -0.81
N SER A 2 14.03 -14.41 -0.31
CA SER A 2 12.81 -15.24 -0.47
C SER A 2 11.73 -15.09 0.62
N ASP A 3 12.01 -14.38 1.72
CA ASP A 3 11.10 -14.28 2.87
C ASP A 3 9.93 -13.30 2.62
N LEU A 4 10.23 -12.08 2.16
CA LEU A 4 9.20 -11.05 1.93
C LEU A 4 8.12 -11.48 0.93
N MET A 5 8.49 -12.14 -0.17
CA MET A 5 7.50 -12.60 -1.16
C MET A 5 6.58 -13.68 -0.58
N SER A 6 7.08 -14.54 0.30
CA SER A 6 6.27 -15.55 0.99
C SER A 6 5.22 -14.89 1.90
N VAL A 7 5.62 -13.84 2.64
CA VAL A 7 4.67 -13.04 3.44
C VAL A 7 3.66 -12.33 2.55
N ILE A 8 4.09 -11.72 1.44
CA ILE A 8 3.19 -11.07 0.47
C ILE A 8 2.14 -12.06 -0.03
N LEU A 9 2.55 -13.26 -0.44
CA LEU A 9 1.63 -14.30 -0.93
C LEU A 9 0.62 -14.74 0.14
N ALA A 10 1.06 -14.87 1.39
CA ALA A 10 0.21 -15.31 2.50
C ALA A 10 -0.77 -14.24 3.01
N CYS A 11 -0.43 -12.96 2.83
CA CYS A 11 -1.10 -11.85 3.51
C CYS A 11 -1.81 -10.87 2.58
N SER A 12 -1.55 -10.91 1.27
CA SER A 12 -2.22 -10.00 0.33
C SER A 12 -3.68 -10.38 0.13
N ILE A 13 -4.57 -9.39 0.07
CA ILE A 13 -6.00 -9.59 -0.21
C ILE A 13 -6.37 -8.85 -1.49
N GLY A 14 -6.77 -9.59 -2.53
CA GLY A 14 -7.33 -9.03 -3.76
C GLY A 14 -6.35 -8.25 -4.65
N VAL A 15 -5.05 -8.26 -4.33
CA VAL A 15 -3.99 -7.53 -5.05
C VAL A 15 -2.93 -8.52 -5.51
N HIS A 16 -2.42 -8.32 -6.74
CA HIS A 16 -1.39 -9.17 -7.31
C HIS A 16 -0.04 -9.01 -6.56
N PRO A 17 0.67 -10.09 -6.20
CA PRO A 17 1.87 -10.04 -5.37
C PRO A 17 2.97 -9.11 -5.89
N GLN A 18 3.16 -9.03 -7.20
CA GLN A 18 4.17 -8.18 -7.84
C GLN A 18 3.86 -6.70 -7.63
N THR A 19 2.58 -6.30 -7.64
CA THR A 19 2.18 -4.92 -7.31
C THR A 19 2.45 -4.63 -5.84
N VAL A 20 2.13 -5.57 -4.95
CA VAL A 20 2.40 -5.40 -3.50
C VAL A 20 3.91 -5.26 -3.25
N GLN A 21 4.72 -6.09 -3.90
CA GLN A 21 6.18 -6.00 -3.81
C GLN A 21 6.71 -4.66 -4.34
N ALA A 22 6.19 -4.18 -5.47
CA ALA A 22 6.55 -2.87 -6.01
C ALA A 22 6.21 -1.75 -5.02
N ILE A 23 4.99 -1.74 -4.47
CA ILE A 23 4.60 -0.76 -3.44
C ILE A 23 5.54 -0.84 -2.24
N ILE A 24 5.74 -2.00 -1.63
CA ILE A 24 6.64 -2.15 -0.47
C ILE A 24 8.05 -1.64 -0.76
N LYS A 25 8.58 -1.92 -1.96
CA LYS A 25 9.91 -1.44 -2.37
C LYS A 25 9.96 0.09 -2.45
N HIS A 26 8.89 0.75 -2.92
CA HIS A 26 8.79 2.21 -2.93
C HIS A 26 8.60 2.79 -1.53
N GLU A 27 7.70 2.19 -0.75
CA GLU A 27 7.21 2.74 0.51
C GLU A 27 8.23 2.61 1.64
N SER A 28 8.88 1.45 1.76
CA SER A 28 9.76 1.15 2.91
C SER A 28 11.10 0.54 2.52
N GLY A 29 11.34 0.29 1.24
CA GLY A 29 12.48 -0.52 0.79
C GLY A 29 12.45 -1.96 1.31
N GLY A 30 11.30 -2.44 1.79
CA GLY A 30 11.16 -3.74 2.46
C GLY A 30 11.46 -3.73 3.96
N ASN A 31 11.61 -2.56 4.59
CA ASN A 31 11.83 -2.47 6.03
C ASN A 31 10.49 -2.48 6.80
N PRO A 32 10.18 -3.54 7.58
CA PRO A 32 8.94 -3.61 8.35
C PRO A 32 8.86 -2.59 9.49
N TYR A 33 9.97 -1.95 9.85
CA TYR A 33 10.06 -0.96 10.92
C TYR A 33 10.25 0.47 10.42
N ALA A 34 10.06 0.72 9.12
CA ALA A 34 10.05 2.07 8.57
C ALA A 34 8.90 2.89 9.19
N ILE A 35 9.24 4.02 9.78
CA ILE A 35 8.27 4.94 10.39
C ILE A 35 8.58 6.33 9.85
N ASN A 36 7.61 6.95 9.18
CA ASN A 36 7.77 8.25 8.56
C ASN A 36 6.67 9.21 8.99
N ASN A 37 7.01 10.50 9.07
CA ASN A 37 6.04 11.58 9.12
C ASN A 37 6.58 12.78 8.34
N GLN A 38 5.82 13.86 8.29
CA GLN A 38 6.17 15.06 7.52
C GLN A 38 7.50 15.73 7.93
N VAL A 39 8.01 15.44 9.13
CA VAL A 39 9.19 16.09 9.70
C VAL A 39 10.41 15.17 9.73
N ARG A 40 10.20 13.86 9.93
CA ARG A 40 11.30 12.92 10.16
C ARG A 40 10.97 11.49 9.71
N SER A 41 12.00 10.82 9.24
CA SER A 41 12.04 9.38 8.97
C SER A 41 12.83 8.64 10.04
N PHE A 42 12.35 7.46 10.42
CA PHE A 42 12.98 6.55 11.38
C PHE A 42 13.08 5.15 10.78
N TYR A 43 14.26 4.54 10.92
CA TYR A 43 14.55 3.18 10.44
C TYR A 43 15.23 2.34 11.52
N PRO A 44 14.58 2.14 12.68
CA PRO A 44 15.12 1.28 13.72
C PRO A 44 15.28 -0.17 13.21
N THR A 45 16.30 -0.85 13.71
CA THR A 45 16.58 -2.26 13.36
C THR A 45 15.99 -3.25 14.37
N ARG A 46 15.56 -2.75 15.54
CA ARG A 46 14.97 -3.53 16.63
C ARG A 46 13.48 -3.25 16.76
N PHE A 47 12.72 -4.30 17.07
CA PHE A 47 11.28 -4.20 17.30
C PHE A 47 10.94 -3.26 18.47
N ASP A 48 11.67 -3.35 19.59
CA ASP A 48 11.41 -2.51 20.78
C ASP A 48 11.52 -1.01 20.48
N ASP A 49 12.53 -0.63 19.69
CA ASP A 49 12.73 0.75 19.26
C ASP A 49 11.64 1.20 18.30
N ALA A 50 11.27 0.36 17.34
CA ALA A 50 10.19 0.62 16.40
C ALA A 50 8.85 0.83 17.12
N GLN A 51 8.52 -0.04 18.07
CA GLN A 51 7.33 0.06 18.91
C GLN A 51 7.32 1.39 19.67
N ARG A 52 8.42 1.71 20.36
CA ARG A 52 8.52 2.94 21.15
C ARG A 52 8.33 4.17 20.27
N ILE A 53 9.05 4.25 19.15
CA ILE A 53 8.97 5.38 18.21
C ILE A 53 7.55 5.51 17.63
N ALA A 54 6.95 4.41 17.16
CA ALA A 54 5.61 4.44 16.56
C ALA A 54 4.57 4.94 17.56
N VAL A 55 4.61 4.46 18.81
CA VAL A 55 3.71 4.91 19.88
C VAL A 55 3.94 6.37 20.22
N GLU A 56 5.20 6.81 20.35
CA GLU A 56 5.54 8.22 20.63
C GLU A 56 5.02 9.16 19.53
N GLN A 57 5.24 8.84 18.25
CA GLN A 57 4.81 9.71 17.15
C GLN A 57 3.27 9.84 17.09
N VAL A 58 2.55 8.71 17.25
CA VAL A 58 1.09 8.72 17.22
C VAL A 58 0.50 9.41 18.45
N ARG A 59 1.06 9.19 19.65
CA ARG A 59 0.63 9.90 20.87
C ARG A 59 0.87 11.40 20.80
N ALA A 60 1.91 11.83 20.09
CA ALA A 60 2.18 13.24 19.82
C ALA A 60 1.24 13.85 18.76
N GLY A 61 0.23 13.11 18.26
CA GLY A 61 -0.72 13.60 17.27
C GLY A 61 -0.16 13.74 15.85
N ARG A 62 1.00 13.14 15.57
CA ARG A 62 1.64 13.23 14.25
C ARG A 62 0.99 12.23 13.30
N SER A 63 0.61 12.70 12.11
CA SER A 63 0.27 11.81 10.99
C SER A 63 1.52 11.00 10.62
N THR A 64 1.48 9.71 10.92
CA THR A 64 2.65 8.82 10.89
C THR A 64 2.36 7.61 10.00
N ASP A 65 3.20 7.37 9.01
CA ASP A 65 3.17 6.19 8.14
C ASP A 65 4.07 5.10 8.72
N ILE A 66 3.54 3.88 8.82
CA ILE A 66 4.18 2.80 9.59
C ILE A 66 4.25 1.51 8.75
N GLY A 67 5.42 0.87 8.76
CA GLY A 67 5.66 -0.49 8.30
C GLY A 67 5.81 -0.64 6.78
N LEU A 68 5.72 -1.89 6.30
CA LEU A 68 6.11 -2.29 4.94
C LEU A 68 5.43 -1.49 3.82
N MET A 69 4.13 -1.27 3.94
CA MET A 69 3.31 -0.55 2.98
C MET A 69 2.97 0.87 3.44
N GLN A 70 3.67 1.38 4.47
CA GLN A 70 3.54 2.76 4.98
C GLN A 70 2.09 3.16 5.27
N ILE A 71 1.43 2.37 6.12
CA ILE A 71 0.03 2.63 6.48
C ILE A 71 -0.03 3.81 7.44
N ASN A 72 -0.82 4.83 7.07
CA ASN A 72 -0.97 6.01 7.89
C ASN A 72 -1.77 5.75 9.18
N SER A 73 -1.30 6.33 10.29
CA SER A 73 -1.89 6.29 11.63
C SER A 73 -3.34 6.77 11.71
N GLN A 74 -3.80 7.58 10.76
CA GLN A 74 -5.20 8.02 10.68
C GLN A 74 -6.18 6.85 10.44
N HIS A 75 -5.69 5.71 9.96
CA HIS A 75 -6.49 4.53 9.73
C HIS A 75 -6.61 3.58 10.94
N LEU A 76 -5.88 3.83 12.03
CA LEU A 76 -5.84 2.92 13.19
C LEU A 76 -7.22 2.60 13.75
N THR A 77 -8.02 3.63 14.06
CA THR A 77 -9.38 3.47 14.59
C THR A 77 -10.29 2.72 13.62
N LYS A 78 -10.17 2.99 12.31
CA LYS A 78 -10.98 2.35 11.27
C LYS A 78 -10.75 0.84 11.19
N PHE A 79 -9.51 0.39 11.45
CA PHE A 79 -9.14 -1.02 11.38
C PHE A 79 -9.08 -1.70 12.75
N GLY A 80 -9.29 -0.97 13.85
CA GLY A 80 -9.22 -1.52 15.21
C GLY A 80 -7.81 -2.00 15.57
N VAL A 81 -6.77 -1.32 15.09
CA VAL A 81 -5.36 -1.70 15.30
C VAL A 81 -4.59 -0.59 16.01
N THR A 82 -3.49 -0.97 16.67
CA THR A 82 -2.53 -0.06 17.29
C THR A 82 -1.39 0.29 16.32
N PRO A 83 -0.58 1.34 16.60
CA PRO A 83 0.63 1.63 15.83
C PRO A 83 1.61 0.44 15.79
N VAL A 84 1.65 -0.35 16.88
CA VAL A 84 2.52 -1.52 17.02
C VAL A 84 2.07 -2.65 16.12
N ASP A 85 0.77 -2.85 15.94
CA ASP A 85 0.24 -3.86 15.04
C ASP A 85 0.65 -3.60 13.58
N LEU A 86 0.89 -2.35 13.19
CA LEU A 86 1.36 -2.01 11.84
C LEU A 86 2.83 -2.38 11.61
N LEU A 87 3.60 -2.75 12.65
CA LEU A 87 4.96 -3.28 12.53
C LEU A 87 4.98 -4.79 12.22
N ASP A 88 3.84 -5.49 12.37
CA ASP A 88 3.69 -6.86 11.87
C ASP A 88 3.49 -6.83 10.35
N SER A 89 4.41 -7.47 9.62
CA SER A 89 4.43 -7.51 8.17
C SER A 89 3.11 -7.99 7.55
N CYS A 90 2.48 -9.00 8.13
CA CYS A 90 1.25 -9.57 7.59
C CYS A 90 0.06 -8.65 7.81
N VAL A 91 -0.07 -8.10 9.02
CA VAL A 91 -1.11 -7.12 9.35
C VAL A 91 -0.98 -5.90 8.43
N ASN A 92 0.24 -5.39 8.27
CA ASN A 92 0.52 -4.23 7.43
C ASN A 92 0.14 -4.49 5.96
N ILE A 93 0.54 -5.64 5.41
CA ILE A 93 0.21 -6.05 4.03
C ILE A 93 -1.30 -6.23 3.84
N ARG A 94 -1.99 -6.86 4.79
CA ARG A 94 -3.45 -7.05 4.72
C ARG A 94 -4.19 -5.71 4.67
N ILE A 95 -3.80 -4.77 5.53
CA ILE A 95 -4.42 -3.44 5.57
C ILE A 95 -4.11 -2.67 4.28
N GLY A 96 -2.85 -2.64 3.84
CA GLY A 96 -2.46 -1.94 2.61
C GLY A 96 -3.16 -2.48 1.37
N THR A 97 -3.21 -3.80 1.21
CA THR A 97 -3.90 -4.43 0.08
C THR A 97 -5.41 -4.25 0.13
N PHE A 98 -6.02 -4.26 1.33
CA PHE A 98 -7.42 -3.92 1.51
C PHE A 98 -7.73 -2.47 1.08
N ILE A 99 -6.90 -1.49 1.49
CA ILE A 99 -7.06 -0.09 1.08
C ILE A 99 -6.95 0.03 -0.44
N LEU A 100 -5.93 -0.59 -1.04
CA LEU A 100 -5.72 -0.53 -2.49
C LEU A 100 -6.88 -1.17 -3.27
N ALA A 101 -7.37 -2.34 -2.83
CA ALA A 101 -8.51 -3.01 -3.45
C ALA A 101 -9.79 -2.15 -3.38
N ARG A 102 -10.01 -1.45 -2.26
CA ARG A 102 -11.12 -0.50 -2.14
C ARG A 102 -10.97 0.72 -3.04
N ASN A 103 -9.77 1.29 -3.12
CA ASN A 103 -9.49 2.40 -4.02
C ASN A 103 -9.76 1.98 -5.48
N TYR A 104 -9.34 0.77 -5.86
CA TYR A 104 -9.60 0.21 -7.19
C TYR A 104 -11.09 0.02 -7.49
N ALA A 105 -11.86 -0.49 -6.53
CA ALA A 105 -13.30 -0.62 -6.71
C ALA A 105 -13.99 0.76 -6.91
N GLN A 106 -13.55 1.78 -6.17
CA GLN A 106 -14.07 3.14 -6.28
C GLN A 106 -13.72 3.79 -7.62
N THR A 107 -12.47 3.70 -8.06
CA THR A 107 -12.05 4.26 -9.35
C THR A 107 -12.63 3.46 -10.51
N TRP A 108 -12.79 2.15 -10.39
CA TRP A 108 -13.53 1.33 -11.36
C TRP A 108 -14.99 1.78 -11.48
N ALA A 109 -15.63 2.12 -10.36
CA ALA A 109 -17.00 2.63 -10.36
C ALA A 109 -17.17 3.89 -11.24
N LYS A 110 -16.11 4.69 -11.31
CA LYS A 110 -16.06 5.94 -12.08
C LYS A 110 -15.64 5.72 -13.53
N TYR A 111 -14.57 4.97 -13.76
CA TYR A 111 -13.93 4.88 -15.08
C TYR A 111 -14.42 3.73 -15.95
N ARG A 112 -14.94 2.65 -15.35
CA ARG A 112 -15.39 1.44 -16.06
C ARG A 112 -14.32 0.82 -16.98
N ALA A 113 -13.05 1.07 -16.68
CA ALA A 113 -11.91 0.58 -17.44
C ALA A 113 -10.74 0.31 -16.49
N GLU A 114 -10.03 -0.79 -16.75
CA GLU A 114 -9.04 -1.37 -15.84
C GLU A 114 -7.84 -0.45 -15.61
N LYS A 115 -7.20 0.00 -16.70
CA LYS A 115 -6.03 0.86 -16.60
C LYS A 115 -6.31 2.18 -15.85
N PRO A 116 -7.30 3.01 -16.23
CA PRO A 116 -7.57 4.25 -15.49
C PRO A 116 -8.01 3.99 -14.05
N ALA A 117 -8.75 2.91 -13.78
CA ALA A 117 -9.09 2.52 -12.41
C ALA A 117 -7.84 2.20 -11.58
N LEU A 118 -6.92 1.40 -12.12
CA LEU A 118 -5.65 1.06 -11.47
C LEU A 118 -4.80 2.30 -11.19
N LEU A 119 -4.60 3.15 -12.19
CA LEU A 119 -3.79 4.37 -12.03
C LEU A 119 -4.39 5.30 -10.97
N GLY A 120 -5.71 5.49 -11.00
CA GLY A 120 -6.40 6.26 -9.98
C GLY A 120 -6.27 5.63 -8.60
N ALA A 121 -6.34 4.30 -8.49
CA ALA A 121 -6.26 3.60 -7.21
C ALA A 121 -4.88 3.73 -6.55
N LEU A 122 -3.81 3.58 -7.34
CA LEU A 122 -2.43 3.80 -6.90
C LEU A 122 -2.20 5.27 -6.53
N SER A 123 -2.74 6.21 -7.31
CA SER A 123 -2.65 7.63 -7.01
C SER A 123 -3.34 7.99 -5.68
N THR A 124 -4.53 7.44 -5.46
CA THR A 124 -5.29 7.60 -4.22
C THR A 124 -4.59 6.91 -3.05
N TYR A 125 -3.94 5.77 -3.27
CA TYR A 125 -3.15 5.10 -2.22
C TYR A 125 -2.02 6.01 -1.72
N ASN A 126 -1.28 6.64 -2.63
CA ASN A 126 -0.14 7.48 -2.28
C ASN A 126 -0.52 8.87 -1.73
N THR A 127 -1.58 9.50 -2.25
CA THR A 127 -1.85 10.92 -1.98
C THR A 127 -3.26 11.22 -1.46
N GLY A 128 -4.14 10.22 -1.43
CA GLY A 128 -5.58 10.42 -1.25
C GLY A 128 -6.29 11.06 -2.46
N ASN A 129 -5.58 11.33 -3.56
CA ASN A 129 -6.12 11.97 -4.75
C ASN A 129 -5.84 11.15 -6.02
N GLU A 130 -6.84 10.98 -6.88
CA GLU A 130 -6.77 10.14 -8.08
C GLU A 130 -5.76 10.64 -9.15
N SER A 131 -5.24 11.87 -9.07
CA SER A 131 -4.35 12.46 -10.08
C SER A 131 -2.96 12.84 -9.56
N ARG A 132 -2.82 13.25 -8.30
CA ARG A 132 -1.54 13.77 -7.77
C ARG A 132 -0.41 12.74 -7.78
N GLY A 133 -0.71 11.45 -7.57
CA GLY A 133 0.25 10.35 -7.67
C GLY A 133 0.71 10.04 -9.10
N LEU A 134 -0.05 10.46 -10.12
CA LEU A 134 0.45 10.43 -11.50
C LEU A 134 1.46 11.57 -11.72
N SER A 135 1.13 12.77 -11.25
CA SER A 135 1.95 13.96 -11.43
C SER A 135 3.27 13.91 -10.67
N ASN A 136 3.31 13.26 -9.51
CA ASN A 136 4.54 13.15 -8.70
C ASN A 136 5.42 11.96 -9.10
N GLY A 137 5.04 11.18 -10.12
CA GLY A 137 5.81 10.04 -10.63
C GLY A 137 5.59 8.72 -9.88
N TYR A 138 4.90 8.71 -8.73
CA TYR A 138 4.65 7.49 -7.93
C TYR A 138 4.00 6.37 -8.76
N VAL A 139 2.89 6.70 -9.41
CA VAL A 139 2.11 5.72 -10.17
C VAL A 139 2.94 5.14 -11.31
N SER A 140 3.82 5.96 -11.90
CA SER A 140 4.72 5.52 -12.96
C SER A 140 5.74 4.53 -12.47
N TRP A 141 6.41 4.87 -11.36
CA TRP A 141 7.41 4.01 -10.76
C TRP A 141 6.81 2.65 -10.34
N VAL A 142 5.69 2.66 -9.61
CA VAL A 142 5.07 1.43 -9.10
C VAL A 142 4.60 0.53 -10.23
N SER A 143 3.95 1.12 -11.24
CA SER A 143 3.48 0.37 -12.41
C SER A 143 4.63 -0.27 -13.18
N GLN A 144 5.73 0.47 -13.40
CA GLN A 144 6.89 -0.07 -14.10
C GLN A 144 7.57 -1.19 -13.28
N ALA A 145 7.73 -0.99 -11.97
CA ALA A 145 8.29 -1.99 -11.06
C ALA A 145 7.41 -3.25 -10.94
N ALA A 146 6.10 -3.11 -11.08
CA ALA A 146 5.15 -4.22 -11.10
C ALA A 146 5.04 -4.93 -12.47
N GLY A 147 5.84 -4.52 -13.46
CA GLY A 147 5.83 -5.10 -14.80
C GLY A 147 4.61 -4.68 -15.63
N VAL A 148 4.06 -3.49 -15.36
CA VAL A 148 2.93 -2.90 -16.08
C VAL A 148 3.47 -1.91 -17.09
N ALA A 149 3.27 -2.16 -18.38
CA ALA A 149 3.56 -1.19 -19.42
C ALA A 149 2.59 -0.01 -19.34
N VAL A 150 3.06 1.09 -18.78
CA VAL A 150 2.34 2.36 -18.68
C VAL A 150 3.07 3.43 -19.48
N ASN A 151 2.62 3.66 -20.72
CA ASN A 151 3.06 4.83 -21.47
C ASN A 151 2.32 6.06 -20.91
N PHE A 152 2.90 6.77 -19.95
CA PHE A 152 2.37 8.09 -19.56
C PHE A 152 2.85 9.14 -20.57
N PRO A 153 1.98 10.03 -21.07
CA PRO A 153 2.45 11.22 -21.74
C PRO A 153 3.18 12.05 -20.70
N ALA A 154 4.39 12.48 -21.05
CA ALA A 154 5.07 13.51 -20.30
C ALA A 154 4.15 14.73 -20.26
N SER A 155 3.72 15.15 -19.06
CA SER A 155 2.95 16.37 -18.81
C SER A 155 1.43 16.29 -19.08
N GLY A 156 0.68 15.81 -18.09
CA GLY A 156 -0.47 16.57 -17.55
C GLY A 156 -1.78 16.69 -18.34
N LYS A 157 -1.91 16.20 -19.58
CA LYS A 157 -3.24 16.07 -20.22
C LYS A 157 -3.39 14.71 -20.90
N VAL A 158 -4.30 13.92 -20.35
CA VAL A 158 -4.71 12.61 -20.88
C VAL A 158 -5.61 12.86 -22.09
N SER A 159 -5.03 13.17 -23.25
CA SER A 159 -5.76 13.21 -24.53
C SER A 159 -5.07 12.27 -25.52
N GLY A 160 -5.63 11.07 -25.66
CA GLY A 160 -5.16 10.00 -26.53
C GLY A 160 -5.94 8.73 -26.24
N ARG A 161 -6.12 7.85 -27.24
CA ARG A 161 -6.82 6.57 -27.05
C ARG A 161 -5.92 5.62 -26.28
N TRP A 162 -6.04 5.63 -24.97
CA TRP A 162 -5.35 4.68 -24.09
C TRP A 162 -5.88 3.27 -24.33
N SER A 163 -4.99 2.27 -24.34
CA SER A 163 -5.43 0.90 -24.06
C SER A 163 -6.16 0.92 -22.72
N THR A 164 -7.42 0.51 -22.71
CA THR A 164 -8.25 0.43 -21.51
C THR A 164 -7.86 -0.75 -20.63
N LYS A 165 -7.15 -1.74 -21.20
CA LYS A 165 -6.59 -2.89 -20.51
C LYS A 165 -5.22 -2.53 -19.92
N ALA A 166 -5.01 -2.87 -18.66
CA ALA A 166 -3.68 -2.96 -18.10
C ALA A 166 -3.05 -4.28 -18.58
N GLN A 167 -1.71 -4.41 -18.54
CA GLN A 167 -1.12 -5.74 -18.70
C GLN A 167 -1.54 -6.61 -17.49
N ALA A 168 -1.82 -7.90 -17.72
CA ALA A 168 -2.49 -8.79 -16.76
C ALA A 168 -1.85 -8.89 -15.36
N ASN A 169 -0.58 -8.49 -15.22
CA ASN A 169 0.17 -8.56 -13.97
C ASN A 169 -0.04 -7.33 -13.05
N ALA A 170 -0.84 -6.36 -13.50
CA ALA A 170 -0.86 -5.00 -12.98
C ALA A 170 -1.83 -4.71 -11.83
N VAL A 171 -2.94 -5.50 -11.71
CA VAL A 171 -4.00 -5.57 -10.66
C VAL A 171 -5.40 -5.70 -11.31
N PRO A 172 -6.41 -6.39 -10.70
CA PRO A 172 -6.43 -7.24 -9.49
C PRO A 172 -6.59 -8.73 -9.81
N VAL A 173 -6.34 -9.60 -8.82
CA VAL A 173 -6.67 -11.05 -8.87
C VAL A 173 -8.19 -11.27 -8.74
N MET A 174 -8.92 -10.24 -8.32
CA MET A 174 -10.36 -10.26 -8.07
C MET A 174 -11.06 -9.17 -8.87
N SER A 175 -12.26 -9.43 -9.38
CA SER A 175 -13.05 -8.39 -10.05
C SER A 175 -13.40 -7.25 -9.09
N PRO A 176 -13.57 -5.99 -9.58
CA PRO A 176 -13.94 -4.86 -8.73
C PRO A 176 -15.24 -5.07 -7.92
N ALA A 177 -16.17 -5.87 -8.45
CA ALA A 177 -17.40 -6.25 -7.73
C ALA A 177 -17.15 -7.19 -6.53
N ALA A 178 -16.01 -7.88 -6.50
CA ALA A 178 -15.59 -8.77 -5.42
C ALA A 178 -14.60 -8.09 -4.44
N ALA A 179 -14.39 -6.77 -4.58
CA ALA A 179 -13.55 -6.04 -3.64
C ALA A 179 -14.16 -6.08 -2.22
N PRO A 180 -13.33 -6.26 -1.18
CA PRO A 180 -13.83 -6.45 0.17
C PRO A 180 -14.50 -5.16 0.67
N THR A 181 -15.74 -5.30 1.16
CA THR A 181 -16.56 -4.18 1.66
C THR A 181 -16.27 -3.86 3.13
N GLY A 182 -15.78 -4.84 3.89
CA GLY A 182 -15.34 -4.73 5.28
C GLY A 182 -14.00 -5.42 5.52
N PHE A 183 -13.24 -4.94 6.51
CA PHE A 183 -11.98 -5.54 6.90
C PHE A 183 -12.27 -6.70 7.88
N THR A 184 -12.01 -7.94 7.47
CA THR A 184 -12.35 -9.14 8.24
C THR A 184 -11.36 -9.42 9.39
N GLY A 185 -10.52 -8.44 9.74
CA GLY A 185 -9.52 -8.52 10.80
C GLY A 185 -8.08 -8.74 10.30
N THR A 186 -7.14 -8.64 11.22
CA THR A 186 -5.69 -8.64 10.95
C THR A 186 -5.13 -10.01 10.54
N GLY A 187 -5.94 -11.07 10.60
CA GLY A 187 -5.45 -12.44 10.45
C GLY A 187 -4.65 -12.96 11.64
N PRO A 188 -4.07 -14.17 11.53
CA PRO A 188 -3.13 -14.67 12.52
C PRO A 188 -1.90 -13.76 12.55
N LYS A 189 -1.60 -13.17 13.71
CA LYS A 189 -0.39 -12.39 13.94
C LYS A 189 0.81 -13.34 13.98
N ALA A 190 1.94 -12.94 13.39
CA ALA A 190 3.17 -13.68 13.64
C ALA A 190 3.49 -13.61 15.14
N ALA A 191 4.02 -14.70 15.71
CA ALA A 191 4.47 -14.66 17.09
C ALA A 191 5.55 -13.58 17.22
N GLN A 192 5.29 -12.56 18.05
CA GLN A 192 6.26 -11.50 18.28
C GLN A 192 7.57 -12.13 18.79
N PRO A 193 8.74 -11.71 18.27
CA PRO A 193 10.01 -12.17 18.82
C PRO A 193 10.05 -11.76 20.30
N ARG A 194 10.21 -12.75 21.20
CA ARG A 194 10.26 -12.48 22.64
C ARG A 194 11.43 -11.54 22.92
N PRO A 195 11.26 -10.55 23.81
CA PRO A 195 12.39 -9.78 24.30
C PRO A 195 13.41 -10.75 24.92
N ARG A 196 14.67 -10.61 24.52
CA ARG A 196 15.80 -11.27 25.20
C ARG A 196 16.11 -10.54 26.49
#